data_AF-A0A8J5XP60-F1
#
_entry.id   AF-A0A8J5XP60-F1
#
_cell.length_a   1.000
_cell.length_b   1.000
_cell.length_c   1.000
_cell.angle_alpha   90.00
_cell.angle_beta   90.00
_cell.angle_gamma   90.00
#
_symmetry.space_group_name_H-M   'P 1'
#
loop_
_entity.id
_entity.type
_entity.pdbx_description
1 polymer ?
#
loop_
_entity_poly.entity_id
_entity_poly.type
_entity_poly.pdbx_seq_one_letter_code
_entity_poly.pdbx_strand_id
1 'polypeptide(L)'
;MRTVAQVLAAALALAFAQNEPGELRYYMYTQPELDFSHLLACPGVAQLVNSTHGEGLQEIHVWERLSKPQPWRVATPQEANVFYVPVMEYLSWKVGTCNGASHATRMIQAYTTLRKLPSFRRRAGRDHFWVSSKSHAYGPDLVGTQFANLNASISMRMRMKPLSKALRRSIVGRMKPFGRVHPKAVSSAVGSCTFDVGHQPNQEALRIFKAADPLHPRERLVYFAGSFDVCCTGKLIRCRLANLLPMTDGDADTLLVPSRGARGIGRDCTEKALISVAAKRGVHVEQVAAEYRRLADGPSGNRYVQMAHYMANSVFCLAPAGDTCTSSRFYSALAAGCIPVVLCDGLKAAFHDLVEYRSFTLSYDTTVLMDNPMSLMDALRAVPADEIRRMQRALVENRDRVLFQVGDGQRVVANLLSEVAMCLHRSRAPAYKPDGASDKPSEYDDASTADAQPSTEAHSSAEHTLEELRAAVQRLEEQQAVMLNTIGRLAGRAGGGRGSERDGHRALARQDQPCALALSAPERAVWPATAR
;
A
#
# COMPACT_ATOMS: atom_id res chain seq x y z
N MET A 1 44.26 -2.99 0.39
CA MET A 1 43.76 -1.70 -0.16
C MET A 1 42.33 -1.93 -0.64
N ARG A 2 41.33 -1.27 -0.04
CA ARG A 2 39.94 -1.38 -0.53
C ARG A 2 39.82 -0.63 -1.86
N THR A 3 39.09 -1.18 -2.82
CA THR A 3 38.91 -0.54 -4.13
C THR A 3 38.10 0.75 -3.98
N VAL A 4 38.27 1.70 -4.90
CA VAL A 4 37.50 2.97 -4.93
C VAL A 4 35.99 2.72 -4.85
N ALA A 5 35.49 1.63 -5.44
CA ALA A 5 34.10 1.22 -5.37
C ALA A 5 33.65 0.78 -3.96
N GLN A 6 34.50 0.07 -3.21
CA GLN A 6 34.21 -0.34 -1.82
C GLN A 6 34.25 0.85 -0.86
N VAL A 7 35.14 1.82 -1.12
CA VAL A 7 35.21 3.07 -0.36
C VAL A 7 33.99 3.95 -0.66
N LEU A 8 33.55 4.05 -1.91
CA LEU A 8 32.32 4.77 -2.27
C LEU A 8 31.07 4.10 -1.67
N ALA A 9 30.97 2.77 -1.73
CA ALA A 9 29.84 2.05 -1.15
C ALA A 9 29.78 2.21 0.39
N ALA A 10 30.94 2.19 1.07
CA ALA A 10 31.02 2.42 2.50
C ALA A 10 30.78 3.90 2.87
N ALA A 11 31.23 4.85 2.06
CA ALA A 11 30.98 6.28 2.26
C ALA A 11 29.52 6.65 1.98
N LEU A 12 28.90 6.05 0.96
CA LEU A 12 27.45 6.09 0.75
C LEU A 12 26.74 5.43 1.93
N ALA A 13 27.15 4.25 2.40
CA ALA A 13 26.54 3.61 3.56
C ALA A 13 26.68 4.42 4.86
N LEU A 14 27.79 5.14 5.07
CA LEU A 14 27.95 6.07 6.20
C LEU A 14 27.16 7.38 6.01
N ALA A 15 27.10 7.92 4.79
CA ALA A 15 26.24 9.06 4.46
C ALA A 15 24.74 8.68 4.49
N PHE A 16 24.40 7.41 4.28
CA PHE A 16 23.06 6.84 4.48
C PHE A 16 22.80 6.54 5.96
N ALA A 17 23.83 6.22 6.75
CA ALA A 17 23.72 6.04 8.20
C ALA A 17 23.46 7.38 8.92
N GLN A 18 23.85 8.50 8.32
CA GLN A 18 23.38 9.83 8.67
C GLN A 18 22.23 10.22 7.74
N ASN A 19 21.01 9.74 8.02
CA ASN A 19 19.75 9.92 7.27
C ASN A 19 19.48 11.33 6.69
N GLU A 20 20.25 11.79 5.71
CA GLU A 20 20.06 13.04 5.00
C GLU A 20 19.81 12.69 3.52
N PRO A 21 18.73 13.18 2.90
CA PRO A 21 18.38 12.92 1.50
C PRO A 21 19.34 13.59 0.49
N GLY A 22 20.60 13.80 0.87
CA GLY A 22 21.58 14.60 0.15
C GLY A 22 21.17 16.07 0.06
N GLU A 23 21.60 16.76 -1.00
CA GLU A 23 21.25 18.16 -1.28
C GLU A 23 19.81 18.35 -1.79
N LEU A 24 18.91 17.40 -1.57
CA LEU A 24 17.52 17.54 -2.04
C LEU A 24 16.82 18.70 -1.34
N ARG A 25 16.21 19.56 -2.16
CA ARG A 25 15.37 20.67 -1.73
C ARG A 25 14.06 20.58 -2.49
N TYR A 26 12.97 20.37 -1.77
CA TYR A 26 11.66 20.19 -2.37
C TYR A 26 10.80 21.45 -2.26
N TYR A 27 10.16 21.80 -3.36
CA TYR A 27 9.04 22.73 -3.37
C TYR A 27 7.72 21.96 -3.45
N MET A 28 6.73 22.38 -2.68
CA MET A 28 5.39 21.81 -2.71
C MET A 28 4.47 22.78 -3.46
N TYR A 29 3.80 22.30 -4.50
CA TYR A 29 2.77 23.13 -5.14
C TYR A 29 1.62 23.42 -4.18
N THR A 30 1.16 24.68 -4.19
CA THR A 30 0.09 25.20 -3.34
C THR A 30 -1.12 25.70 -4.13
N GLN A 31 -1.04 25.64 -5.47
CA GLN A 31 -2.15 26.00 -6.36
C GLN A 31 -3.33 25.06 -6.08
N PRO A 32 -4.58 25.55 -5.94
CA PRO A 32 -5.73 24.71 -5.62
C PRO A 32 -5.97 23.55 -6.60
N GLU A 33 -5.55 23.71 -7.86
CA GLU A 33 -5.63 22.68 -8.89
C GLU A 33 -4.57 21.58 -8.74
N LEU A 34 -3.54 21.77 -7.89
CA LEU A 34 -2.46 20.81 -7.64
C LEU A 34 -2.33 20.42 -6.17
N ASP A 35 -2.93 21.19 -5.25
CA ASP A 35 -3.05 20.91 -3.83
C ASP A 35 -4.49 20.59 -3.45
N PHE A 36 -4.72 19.29 -3.26
CA PHE A 36 -6.04 18.76 -2.99
C PHE A 36 -6.40 18.80 -1.50
N SER A 37 -5.64 19.51 -0.67
CA SER A 37 -5.93 19.66 0.77
C SER A 37 -7.28 20.31 1.07
N HIS A 38 -7.82 21.10 0.14
CA HIS A 38 -9.19 21.59 0.22
C HIS A 38 -10.23 20.45 0.37
N LEU A 39 -9.88 19.22 -0.07
CA LEU A 39 -10.74 18.06 0.08
C LEU A 39 -10.96 17.66 1.55
N LEU A 40 -10.07 18.03 2.46
CA LEU A 40 -10.19 17.72 3.88
C LEU A 40 -11.39 18.42 4.54
N ALA A 41 -11.84 19.53 3.95
CA ALA A 41 -13.02 20.27 4.39
C ALA A 41 -14.33 19.76 3.77
N CYS A 42 -14.28 18.78 2.86
CA CYS A 42 -15.47 18.25 2.21
C CYS A 42 -16.33 17.43 3.19
N PRO A 43 -17.67 17.46 3.05
CA PRO A 43 -18.57 16.66 3.88
C PRO A 43 -18.18 15.18 3.89
N GLY A 44 -18.17 14.57 5.09
CA GLY A 44 -17.85 13.15 5.26
C GLY A 44 -16.36 12.82 5.34
N VAL A 45 -15.45 13.74 4.98
CA VAL A 45 -14.01 13.44 4.97
C VAL A 45 -13.43 13.34 6.37
N ALA A 46 -13.84 14.23 7.29
CA ALA A 46 -13.41 14.14 8.69
C ALA A 46 -13.82 12.80 9.31
N GLN A 47 -15.02 12.31 9.01
CA GLN A 47 -15.49 10.99 9.44
C GLN A 47 -14.70 9.87 8.75
N LEU A 48 -14.41 9.99 7.46
CA LEU A 48 -13.64 8.99 6.72
C LEU A 48 -12.21 8.86 7.24
N VAL A 49 -11.53 9.97 7.51
CA VAL A 49 -10.16 10.02 8.05
C VAL A 49 -10.11 9.43 9.46
N ASN A 50 -11.08 9.81 10.30
CA ASN A 50 -11.16 9.30 11.67
C ASN A 50 -11.80 7.92 11.76
N SER A 51 -12.40 7.42 10.68
CA SER A 51 -13.02 6.11 10.69
C SER A 51 -11.97 5.04 10.93
N THR A 52 -12.37 4.02 11.65
CA THR A 52 -11.58 2.81 11.79
C THR A 52 -11.36 2.07 10.47
N HIS A 53 -12.20 2.38 9.48
CA HIS A 53 -12.12 1.97 8.08
C HIS A 53 -11.27 2.94 7.24
N GLY A 54 -10.35 3.72 7.84
CA GLY A 54 -9.41 4.60 7.13
C GLY A 54 -8.50 3.81 6.18
N GLU A 55 -9.10 3.28 5.11
CA GLU A 55 -8.55 2.28 4.21
C GLU A 55 -7.62 2.98 3.23
N GLY A 56 -6.39 3.23 3.69
CA GLY A 56 -5.34 3.76 2.83
C GLY A 56 -5.69 5.15 2.33
N LEU A 57 -5.73 6.13 3.23
CA LEU A 57 -5.63 7.56 2.91
C LEU A 57 -4.26 8.07 3.36
N GLN A 58 -3.22 7.30 3.05
CA GLN A 58 -1.86 7.64 3.42
C GLN A 58 -1.38 8.92 2.73
N GLU A 59 -1.93 9.23 1.57
CA GLU A 59 -1.77 10.52 0.88
C GLU A 59 -1.97 11.73 1.78
N ILE A 60 -2.97 11.70 2.68
CA ILE A 60 -3.24 12.80 3.61
C ILE A 60 -2.07 12.98 4.57
N HIS A 61 -1.59 11.88 5.16
CA HIS A 61 -0.54 11.93 6.16
C HIS A 61 0.83 12.26 5.56
N VAL A 62 1.07 11.85 4.31
CA VAL A 62 2.25 12.30 3.54
C VAL A 62 2.17 13.80 3.30
N TRP A 63 1.00 14.30 2.83
CA TRP A 63 0.77 15.72 2.64
C TRP A 63 0.96 16.50 3.94
N GLU A 64 0.36 16.07 5.05
CA GLU A 64 0.49 16.71 6.38
C GLU A 64 1.94 16.86 6.83
N ARG A 65 2.80 15.88 6.53
CA ARG A 65 4.23 15.97 6.88
C ARG A 65 5.01 16.87 5.94
N LEU A 66 4.76 16.78 4.64
CA LEU A 66 5.43 17.62 3.66
C LEU A 66 4.95 19.08 3.68
N SER A 67 3.74 19.34 4.19
CA SER A 67 3.12 20.67 4.32
C SER A 67 3.50 21.40 5.61
N LYS A 68 4.15 20.73 6.57
CA LYS A 68 4.76 21.35 7.75
C LYS A 68 6.17 21.87 7.43
N PRO A 69 6.78 22.70 8.31
CA PRO A 69 8.20 23.05 8.19
C PRO A 69 9.07 21.79 8.22
N GLN A 70 9.91 21.62 7.19
CA GLN A 70 10.87 20.54 7.06
C GLN A 70 12.22 21.12 6.66
N PRO A 71 13.36 20.54 7.09
CA PRO A 71 14.69 21.03 6.74
C PRO A 71 14.92 21.15 5.22
N TRP A 72 14.32 20.25 4.44
CA TRP A 72 14.48 20.17 2.99
C TRP A 72 13.42 20.94 2.20
N ARG A 73 12.44 21.58 2.86
CA ARG A 73 11.39 22.34 2.17
C ARG A 73 11.87 23.74 1.85
N VAL A 74 11.63 24.18 0.62
CA VAL A 74 11.90 25.57 0.20
C VAL A 74 10.62 26.34 -0.07
N ALA A 75 10.69 27.66 0.09
CA ALA A 75 9.56 28.56 -0.11
C ALA A 75 9.30 28.86 -1.58
N THR A 76 10.33 28.80 -2.43
CA THR A 76 10.22 29.17 -3.86
C THR A 76 10.58 28.00 -4.78
N PRO A 77 9.95 27.89 -5.97
CA PRO A 77 10.30 26.87 -6.95
C PRO A 77 11.74 26.94 -7.48
N GLN A 78 12.39 28.11 -7.40
CA GLN A 78 13.73 28.37 -7.91
C GLN A 78 14.81 27.69 -7.06
N GLU A 79 14.57 27.59 -5.76
CA GLU A 79 15.47 26.92 -4.80
C GLU A 79 15.33 25.39 -4.81
N ALA A 80 14.32 24.86 -5.52
CA ALA A 80 13.99 23.44 -5.52
C ALA A 80 14.62 22.67 -6.66
N ASN A 81 15.12 21.48 -6.35
CA ASN A 81 15.59 20.49 -7.32
C ASN A 81 14.63 19.30 -7.48
N VAL A 82 13.55 19.25 -6.68
CA VAL A 82 12.46 18.28 -6.77
C VAL A 82 11.13 18.95 -6.36
N PHE A 83 10.00 18.47 -6.89
CA PHE A 83 8.69 19.08 -6.68
C PHE A 83 7.66 18.06 -6.20
N TYR A 84 7.03 18.34 -5.06
CA TYR A 84 5.89 17.56 -4.57
C TYR A 84 4.59 18.03 -5.23
N VAL A 85 3.81 17.08 -5.75
CA VAL A 85 2.50 17.31 -6.38
C VAL A 85 1.38 16.73 -5.49
N PRO A 86 0.74 17.53 -4.61
CA PRO A 86 -0.24 17.08 -3.63
C PRO A 86 -1.65 16.77 -4.18
N VAL A 87 -1.73 15.96 -5.24
CA VAL A 87 -2.99 15.65 -5.95
C VAL A 87 -3.90 14.63 -5.25
N MET A 88 -3.50 14.04 -4.12
CA MET A 88 -4.28 13.10 -3.27
C MET A 88 -5.43 12.38 -4.00
N GLU A 89 -5.08 11.64 -5.06
CA GLU A 89 -6.00 11.27 -6.12
C GLU A 89 -7.00 10.21 -5.65
N TYR A 90 -6.58 9.36 -4.71
CA TYR A 90 -7.49 8.37 -4.11
C TYR A 90 -8.47 9.01 -3.13
N LEU A 91 -8.05 10.02 -2.35
CA LEU A 91 -9.00 10.82 -1.55
C LEU A 91 -10.01 11.50 -2.47
N SER A 92 -9.53 12.14 -3.54
CA SER A 92 -10.41 12.74 -4.54
C SER A 92 -11.42 11.76 -5.13
N TRP A 93 -11.02 10.50 -5.35
CA TRP A 93 -11.92 9.46 -5.85
C TRP A 93 -12.98 9.08 -4.80
N LYS A 94 -12.58 8.92 -3.53
CA LYS A 94 -13.48 8.55 -2.43
C LYS A 94 -14.50 9.64 -2.11
N VAL A 95 -14.11 10.90 -2.21
CA VAL A 95 -15.01 12.05 -1.99
C VAL A 95 -16.02 12.21 -3.13
N GLY A 96 -15.66 11.84 -4.35
CA GLY A 96 -16.52 12.05 -5.52
C GLY A 96 -16.65 13.55 -5.83
N THR A 97 -17.82 14.13 -5.61
CA THR A 97 -18.07 15.56 -5.85
C THR A 97 -17.83 16.37 -4.57
N CYS A 98 -17.08 17.47 -4.69
CA CYS A 98 -16.93 18.44 -3.61
C CYS A 98 -16.77 19.84 -4.17
N ASN A 99 -17.43 20.82 -3.54
CA ASN A 99 -17.43 22.23 -3.94
C ASN A 99 -17.73 22.41 -5.45
N GLY A 100 -18.70 21.63 -5.97
CA GLY A 100 -19.10 21.68 -7.38
C GLY A 100 -18.15 20.99 -8.37
N ALA A 101 -16.98 20.49 -7.93
CA ALA A 101 -16.04 19.78 -8.80
C ALA A 101 -16.13 18.25 -8.60
N SER A 102 -16.19 17.50 -9.70
CA SER A 102 -16.06 16.04 -9.68
C SER A 102 -14.59 15.62 -9.57
N HIS A 103 -14.31 14.35 -9.28
CA HIS A 103 -12.95 13.81 -9.37
C HIS A 103 -12.36 14.01 -10.78
N ALA A 104 -13.15 13.78 -11.83
CA ALA A 104 -12.71 13.95 -13.21
C ALA A 104 -12.36 15.42 -13.49
N THR A 105 -13.20 16.36 -13.06
CA THR A 105 -12.92 17.80 -13.16
C THR A 105 -11.57 18.15 -12.51
N ARG A 106 -11.33 17.66 -11.29
CA ARG A 106 -10.06 17.88 -10.58
C ARG A 106 -8.85 17.29 -11.31
N MET A 107 -8.97 16.10 -11.90
CA MET A 107 -7.89 15.51 -12.71
C MET A 107 -7.58 16.33 -13.97
N ILE A 108 -8.59 16.91 -14.61
CA ILE A 108 -8.44 17.77 -15.80
C ILE A 108 -7.81 19.12 -15.45
N GLN A 109 -8.26 19.73 -14.35
CA GLN A 109 -7.69 20.98 -13.83
C GLN A 109 -6.22 20.79 -13.46
N ALA A 110 -5.89 19.75 -12.68
CA ALA A 110 -4.52 19.41 -12.32
C ALA A 110 -3.65 19.18 -13.57
N TYR A 111 -4.14 18.42 -14.55
CA TYR A 111 -3.42 18.19 -15.80
C TYR A 111 -3.11 19.48 -16.55
N THR A 112 -4.10 20.36 -16.68
CA THR A 112 -4.00 21.62 -17.44
C THR A 112 -3.05 22.59 -16.75
N THR A 113 -3.18 22.75 -15.43
CA THR A 113 -2.33 23.62 -14.62
C THR A 113 -0.89 23.13 -14.62
N LEU A 114 -0.66 21.84 -14.30
CA LEU A 114 0.67 21.28 -14.17
C LEU A 114 1.52 21.47 -15.45
N ARG A 115 0.92 21.27 -16.63
CA ARG A 115 1.61 21.42 -17.93
C ARG A 115 2.02 22.85 -18.27
N LYS A 116 1.38 23.86 -17.68
CA LYS A 116 1.70 25.28 -17.90
C LYS A 116 2.90 25.74 -17.05
N LEU A 117 3.24 25.01 -15.99
CA LEU A 117 4.28 25.45 -15.04
C LEU A 117 5.69 25.31 -15.61
N PRO A 118 6.53 26.37 -15.57
CA PRO A 118 7.93 26.30 -16.00
C PRO A 118 8.73 25.22 -15.27
N SER A 119 8.51 25.08 -13.95
CA SER A 119 9.14 24.05 -13.11
C SER A 119 8.83 22.63 -13.60
N PHE A 120 7.62 22.39 -14.11
CA PHE A 120 7.23 21.10 -14.67
C PHE A 120 7.78 20.87 -16.09
N ARG A 121 7.67 21.88 -16.97
CA ARG A 121 8.10 21.79 -18.38
C ARG A 121 9.60 21.51 -18.50
N ARG A 122 10.41 22.08 -17.60
CA ARG A 122 11.88 21.93 -17.55
C ARG A 122 12.37 20.48 -17.72
N ARG A 123 11.72 19.53 -17.04
CA ARG A 123 12.10 18.10 -17.10
C ARG A 123 10.93 17.19 -17.44
N ALA A 124 9.83 17.75 -17.95
CA ALA A 124 8.60 17.04 -18.25
C ALA A 124 8.16 16.08 -17.12
N GLY A 125 8.21 16.56 -15.88
CA GLY A 125 7.77 15.81 -14.70
C GLY A 125 8.78 14.82 -14.09
N ARG A 126 10.01 14.68 -14.60
CA ARG A 126 11.00 13.71 -14.06
C ARG A 126 11.49 14.02 -12.66
N ASP A 127 11.45 15.28 -12.27
CA ASP A 127 11.78 15.79 -10.94
C ASP A 127 10.53 16.09 -10.10
N HIS A 128 9.39 15.51 -10.49
CA HIS A 128 8.13 15.60 -9.75
C HIS A 128 7.84 14.29 -9.05
N PHE A 129 7.41 14.37 -7.80
CA PHE A 129 6.98 13.22 -7.03
C PHE A 129 5.62 13.43 -6.39
N TRP A 130 4.91 12.33 -6.18
CA TRP A 130 3.62 12.29 -5.51
C TRP A 130 3.39 10.90 -4.92
N VAL A 131 2.34 10.75 -4.13
CA VAL A 131 1.98 9.46 -3.49
C VAL A 131 0.55 9.09 -3.88
N SER A 132 0.31 7.80 -4.07
CA SER A 132 -1.04 7.23 -4.13
C SER A 132 -1.19 6.09 -3.14
N SER A 133 -2.33 6.06 -2.45
CA SER A 133 -2.62 5.03 -1.46
C SER A 133 -3.14 3.72 -2.07
N LYS A 134 -3.60 3.72 -3.33
CA LYS A 134 -4.21 2.52 -3.94
C LYS A 134 -3.95 2.44 -5.45
N SER A 135 -3.36 1.32 -5.86
CA SER A 135 -3.25 0.94 -7.28
C SER A 135 -4.62 0.68 -7.94
N HIS A 136 -5.60 0.18 -7.17
CA HIS A 136 -6.95 -0.11 -7.63
C HIS A 136 -7.99 0.34 -6.60
N ALA A 137 -9.08 0.89 -7.09
CA ALA A 137 -10.24 1.22 -6.27
C ALA A 137 -11.46 0.50 -6.82
N TYR A 138 -12.34 0.05 -5.93
CA TYR A 138 -13.71 -0.24 -6.34
C TYR A 138 -14.45 1.10 -6.43
N GLY A 139 -15.58 1.12 -7.15
CA GLY A 139 -16.42 2.32 -7.20
C GLY A 139 -16.66 2.87 -5.79
N PRO A 140 -16.89 4.19 -5.63
CA PRO A 140 -17.43 4.68 -4.38
C PRO A 140 -18.66 3.82 -4.05
N ASP A 141 -18.85 3.45 -2.80
CA ASP A 141 -20.14 2.97 -2.36
C ASP A 141 -21.16 4.03 -2.78
N LEU A 142 -21.84 3.77 -3.90
CA LEU A 142 -23.07 4.42 -4.27
C LEU A 142 -24.10 3.88 -3.29
N VAL A 143 -24.01 4.31 -2.04
CA VAL A 143 -25.07 4.12 -1.06
C VAL A 143 -26.30 4.79 -1.68
N GLY A 144 -27.18 3.98 -2.29
CA GLY A 144 -28.43 4.43 -2.87
C GLY A 144 -28.55 4.49 -4.40
N THR A 145 -27.61 3.99 -5.23
CA THR A 145 -27.88 3.88 -6.68
C THR A 145 -27.89 2.44 -7.19
N GLN A 146 -28.67 2.19 -8.25
CA GLN A 146 -28.90 0.88 -8.88
C GLN A 146 -27.64 0.16 -9.42
N PHE A 147 -26.45 0.76 -9.30
CA PHE A 147 -25.16 0.22 -9.78
C PHE A 147 -24.31 -0.48 -8.71
N ALA A 148 -24.83 -0.67 -7.49
CA ALA A 148 -24.16 -1.35 -6.36
C ALA A 148 -23.65 -2.79 -6.68
N ASN A 149 -24.04 -3.37 -7.81
CA ASN A 149 -23.71 -4.74 -8.21
C ASN A 149 -22.54 -4.88 -9.20
N LEU A 150 -21.89 -3.79 -9.63
CA LEU A 150 -20.74 -3.88 -10.52
C LEU A 150 -19.45 -4.01 -9.72
N ASN A 151 -18.96 -5.25 -9.57
CA ASN A 151 -17.65 -5.64 -9.03
C ASN A 151 -16.43 -5.08 -9.83
N ALA A 152 -16.61 -4.04 -10.65
CA ALA A 152 -15.58 -3.49 -11.52
C ALA A 152 -14.57 -2.65 -10.72
N SER A 153 -13.33 -3.12 -10.68
CA SER A 153 -12.19 -2.40 -10.11
C SER A 153 -11.62 -1.45 -11.15
N ILE A 154 -11.43 -0.17 -10.79
CA ILE A 154 -10.81 0.85 -11.64
C ILE A 154 -9.34 1.04 -11.24
N SER A 155 -8.44 1.07 -12.22
CA SER A 155 -7.00 1.27 -11.97
C SER A 155 -6.69 2.74 -11.67
N MET A 156 -5.62 2.97 -10.92
CA MET A 156 -5.08 4.32 -10.64
C MET A 156 -4.85 5.12 -11.92
N ARG A 157 -4.26 4.50 -12.96
CA ARG A 157 -4.02 5.15 -14.25
C ARG A 157 -5.31 5.67 -14.88
N MET A 158 -6.41 4.91 -14.78
CA MET A 158 -7.71 5.27 -15.32
C MET A 158 -8.40 6.36 -14.50
N ARG A 159 -8.38 6.24 -13.17
CA ARG A 159 -8.92 7.28 -12.26
C ARG A 159 -8.28 8.63 -12.53
N MET A 160 -6.97 8.63 -12.73
CA MET A 160 -6.19 9.85 -12.95
C MET A 160 -6.22 10.40 -14.37
N LYS A 161 -7.02 9.89 -15.31
CA LYS A 161 -7.03 10.49 -16.67
C LYS A 161 -7.63 11.90 -16.63
N PRO A 162 -7.04 12.91 -17.31
CA PRO A 162 -5.83 12.85 -18.16
C PRO A 162 -4.49 13.09 -17.42
N LEU A 163 -4.50 13.50 -16.15
CA LEU A 163 -3.31 13.77 -15.33
C LEU A 163 -2.25 12.65 -15.37
N SER A 164 -2.68 11.39 -15.41
CA SER A 164 -1.77 10.23 -15.51
C SER A 164 -0.84 10.29 -16.73
N LYS A 165 -1.25 10.96 -17.82
CA LYS A 165 -0.40 11.19 -19.00
C LYS A 165 0.74 12.15 -18.69
N ALA A 166 0.45 13.27 -18.02
CA ALA A 166 1.47 14.24 -17.62
C ALA A 166 2.46 13.63 -16.61
N LEU A 167 1.95 12.87 -15.65
CA LEU A 167 2.76 12.25 -14.60
C LEU A 167 3.45 10.94 -15.02
N ARG A 168 3.45 10.55 -16.30
CA ARG A 168 4.05 9.29 -16.76
C ARG A 168 5.55 9.18 -16.46
N ARG A 169 6.28 10.30 -16.42
CA ARG A 169 7.72 10.35 -16.11
C ARG A 169 8.05 10.70 -14.65
N SER A 170 7.02 10.89 -13.82
CA SER A 170 7.17 11.25 -12.42
C SER A 170 7.65 10.09 -11.55
N ILE A 171 7.99 10.43 -10.31
CA ILE A 171 8.30 9.49 -9.24
C ILE A 171 7.04 9.28 -8.41
N VAL A 172 6.68 8.03 -8.12
CA VAL A 172 5.43 7.73 -7.41
C VAL A 172 5.69 6.83 -6.20
N GLY A 173 5.46 7.36 -5.02
CA GLY A 173 5.32 6.54 -3.83
C GLY A 173 4.00 5.79 -3.87
N ARG A 174 4.02 4.47 -3.74
CA ARG A 174 2.80 3.66 -3.77
C ARG A 174 2.73 2.73 -2.59
N MET A 175 1.52 2.56 -2.10
CA MET A 175 1.23 1.42 -1.24
C MET A 175 1.12 0.16 -2.09
N LYS A 176 1.91 -0.88 -1.78
CA LYS A 176 1.93 -2.14 -2.53
C LYS A 176 2.22 -1.92 -4.03
N PRO A 177 3.40 -1.40 -4.40
CA PRO A 177 3.83 -1.35 -5.78
C PRO A 177 3.93 -2.80 -6.27
N PHE A 178 2.91 -3.23 -7.00
CA PHE A 178 2.93 -4.53 -7.63
C PHE A 178 4.16 -4.59 -8.57
N GLY A 179 4.94 -5.67 -8.49
CA GLY A 179 6.05 -5.90 -9.41
C GLY A 179 5.57 -5.92 -10.87
N ARG A 180 6.44 -5.60 -11.84
CA ARG A 180 6.07 -5.47 -13.27
C ARG A 180 5.33 -6.68 -13.85
N VAL A 181 5.51 -7.86 -13.25
CA VAL A 181 4.91 -9.14 -13.67
C VAL A 181 3.45 -9.29 -13.22
N HIS A 182 3.00 -8.55 -12.21
CA HIS A 182 1.64 -8.68 -11.71
C HIS A 182 0.65 -7.89 -12.59
N PRO A 183 -0.48 -8.48 -13.05
CA PRO A 183 -1.41 -7.82 -14.00
C PRO A 183 -1.96 -6.46 -13.52
N LYS A 184 -2.16 -6.32 -12.20
CA LYS A 184 -2.56 -5.06 -11.57
C LYS A 184 -1.47 -3.97 -11.61
N ALA A 185 -0.19 -4.34 -11.67
CA ALA A 185 0.91 -3.39 -11.79
C ALA A 185 0.85 -2.63 -13.11
N VAL A 186 0.68 -3.38 -14.21
CA VAL A 186 0.74 -2.86 -15.58
C VAL A 186 -0.44 -1.93 -15.85
N SER A 187 -1.66 -2.34 -15.47
CA SER A 187 -2.88 -1.55 -15.65
C SER A 187 -2.93 -0.25 -14.82
N SER A 188 -2.14 -0.17 -13.74
CA SER A 188 -2.06 0.98 -12.84
C SER A 188 -0.78 1.79 -13.02
N ALA A 189 0.02 1.53 -14.05
CA ALA A 189 1.31 2.18 -14.24
C ALA A 189 1.17 3.69 -14.52
N VAL A 190 1.58 4.51 -13.55
CA VAL A 190 1.82 5.95 -13.65
C VAL A 190 3.17 6.27 -13.00
N GLY A 191 3.98 7.10 -13.65
CA GLY A 191 5.36 7.37 -13.24
C GLY A 191 6.36 6.33 -13.77
N SER A 192 7.60 6.78 -13.93
CA SER A 192 8.71 5.97 -14.45
C SER A 192 9.54 5.32 -13.36
N CYS A 193 9.43 5.82 -12.12
CA CYS A 193 10.02 5.22 -10.93
C CYS A 193 8.99 5.12 -9.82
N THR A 194 8.97 4.00 -9.10
CA THR A 194 8.05 3.74 -8.01
C THR A 194 8.80 3.21 -6.81
N PHE A 195 8.41 3.65 -5.62
CA PHE A 195 8.92 3.13 -4.35
C PHE A 195 7.75 2.83 -3.40
N ASP A 196 8.03 2.02 -2.37
CA ASP A 196 7.03 1.62 -1.38
C ASP A 196 6.78 2.73 -0.35
N VAL A 197 5.51 3.09 -0.17
CA VAL A 197 5.06 3.94 0.94
C VAL A 197 4.26 3.07 1.92
N GLY A 198 4.49 3.29 3.22
CA GLY A 198 3.86 2.52 4.27
C GLY A 198 2.33 2.59 4.22
N HIS A 199 1.65 1.50 4.58
CA HIS A 199 0.20 1.53 4.71
C HIS A 199 -0.19 2.42 5.88
N GLN A 200 -1.27 3.17 5.75
CA GLN A 200 -1.90 3.81 6.92
C GLN A 200 -2.20 2.76 7.99
N PRO A 201 -1.66 2.89 9.21
CA PRO A 201 -1.99 1.99 10.29
C PRO A 201 -3.40 2.26 10.82
N ASN A 202 -3.94 1.30 11.57
CA ASN A 202 -5.15 1.50 12.36
C ASN A 202 -4.96 2.72 13.29
N GLN A 203 -5.82 3.73 13.16
CA GLN A 203 -5.72 4.95 13.96
C GLN A 203 -5.92 4.69 15.45
N GLU A 204 -6.72 3.69 15.82
CA GLU A 204 -6.89 3.33 17.23
C GLU A 204 -5.62 2.71 17.82
N ALA A 205 -4.82 1.99 17.01
CA ALA A 205 -3.54 1.48 17.47
C ALA A 205 -2.56 2.61 17.81
N LEU A 206 -2.59 3.70 17.03
CA LEU A 206 -1.82 4.91 17.33
C LEU A 206 -2.30 5.60 18.62
N ARG A 207 -3.62 5.68 18.84
CA ARG A 207 -4.21 6.33 20.04
C ARG A 207 -3.99 5.53 21.32
N ILE A 208 -4.11 4.21 21.26
CA ILE A 208 -3.94 3.32 22.42
C ILE A 208 -2.46 3.24 22.83
N PHE A 209 -1.53 3.34 21.88
CA PHE A 209 -0.11 3.28 22.17
C PHE A 209 0.31 4.38 23.14
N LYS A 210 0.60 4.00 24.38
CA LYS A 210 1.08 4.92 25.43
C LYS A 210 2.58 5.11 25.26
N ALA A 211 2.99 6.21 24.66
CA ALA A 211 4.41 6.54 24.48
C ALA A 211 5.19 6.64 25.80
N ALA A 212 4.50 6.92 26.93
CA ALA A 212 5.10 7.00 28.26
C ALA A 212 5.44 5.62 28.88
N ASP A 213 4.81 4.53 28.41
CA ASP A 213 5.09 3.17 28.90
C ASP A 213 5.06 2.16 27.73
N PRO A 214 6.06 2.23 26.83
CA PRO A 214 6.12 1.38 25.65
C PRO A 214 6.49 -0.08 25.95
N LEU A 215 7.03 -0.35 27.15
CA LEU A 215 7.48 -1.67 27.62
C LEU A 215 6.55 -2.27 28.67
N HIS A 216 5.31 -1.77 28.77
CA HIS A 216 4.31 -2.32 29.68
C HIS A 216 4.16 -3.85 29.48
N PRO A 217 3.93 -4.62 30.56
CA PRO A 217 3.67 -6.04 30.46
C PRO A 217 2.47 -6.31 29.56
N ARG A 218 2.60 -7.32 28.69
CA ARG A 218 1.54 -7.72 27.76
C ARG A 218 0.96 -9.05 28.17
N GLU A 219 -0.37 -9.11 28.18
CA GLU A 219 -1.12 -10.30 28.61
C GLU A 219 -0.98 -11.48 27.66
N ARG A 220 -0.80 -11.21 26.36
CA ARG A 220 -0.76 -12.23 25.31
C ARG A 220 0.62 -12.30 24.67
N LEU A 221 1.03 -13.51 24.35
CA LEU A 221 2.22 -13.74 23.55
C LEU A 221 1.95 -13.45 22.08
N VAL A 222 0.88 -14.04 21.51
CA VAL A 222 0.64 -14.01 20.06
C VAL A 222 -0.77 -13.53 19.73
N TYR A 223 -0.86 -12.65 18.73
CA TYR A 223 -2.12 -12.21 18.15
C TYR A 223 -2.14 -12.27 16.63
N PHE A 224 -3.29 -12.67 16.08
CA PHE A 224 -3.64 -12.52 14.68
C PHE A 224 -5.15 -12.25 14.54
N ALA A 225 -5.52 -11.39 13.60
CA ALA A 225 -6.91 -11.31 13.14
C ALA A 225 -7.01 -11.12 11.63
N GLY A 226 -7.89 -11.88 10.99
CA GLY A 226 -8.17 -11.74 9.57
C GLY A 226 -8.63 -13.03 8.89
N SER A 227 -8.91 -12.92 7.59
CA SER A 227 -9.28 -14.07 6.76
C SER A 227 -8.06 -14.95 6.53
N PHE A 228 -8.25 -16.25 6.69
CA PHE A 228 -7.30 -17.26 6.21
C PHE A 228 -7.44 -17.50 4.71
N ASP A 229 -8.62 -17.20 4.15
CA ASP A 229 -8.87 -17.27 2.71
C ASP A 229 -8.47 -15.94 2.06
N VAL A 230 -7.29 -15.91 1.45
CA VAL A 230 -6.76 -14.78 0.65
C VAL A 230 -6.22 -15.28 -0.68
N CYS A 231 -6.04 -14.39 -1.66
CA CYS A 231 -5.43 -14.77 -2.93
C CYS A 231 -3.89 -14.79 -2.86
N CYS A 232 -3.29 -15.21 -3.97
CA CYS A 232 -1.94 -14.80 -4.36
C CYS A 232 -0.87 -15.38 -3.40
N THR A 233 0.19 -14.60 -3.09
CA THR A 233 1.32 -15.03 -2.24
C THR A 233 0.87 -15.57 -0.88
N GLY A 234 -0.19 -15.01 -0.31
CA GLY A 234 -0.70 -15.39 0.99
C GLY A 234 -1.56 -16.64 1.05
N LYS A 235 -2.01 -17.18 -0.10
CA LYS A 235 -3.02 -18.26 -0.12
C LYS A 235 -2.56 -19.48 0.69
N LEU A 236 -1.37 -20.01 0.39
CA LEU A 236 -0.83 -21.18 1.09
C LEU A 236 -0.46 -20.87 2.53
N ILE A 237 0.24 -19.75 2.76
CA ILE A 237 0.70 -19.32 4.08
C ILE A 237 -0.46 -19.16 5.06
N ARG A 238 -1.52 -18.45 4.67
CA ARG A 238 -2.67 -18.22 5.54
C ARG A 238 -3.53 -19.46 5.72
N CYS A 239 -3.66 -20.28 4.69
CA CYS A 239 -4.37 -21.55 4.83
C CYS A 239 -3.66 -22.46 5.83
N ARG A 240 -2.33 -22.52 5.78
CA ARG A 240 -1.54 -23.29 6.75
C ARG A 240 -1.63 -22.70 8.15
N LEU A 241 -1.60 -21.38 8.28
CA LEU A 241 -1.79 -20.70 9.56
C LEU A 241 -3.15 -21.03 10.20
N ALA A 242 -4.18 -21.30 9.40
CA ALA A 242 -5.50 -21.69 9.88
C ALA A 242 -5.46 -22.98 10.73
N ASN A 243 -4.48 -23.87 10.49
CA ASN A 243 -4.31 -25.10 11.26
C ASN A 243 -3.93 -24.85 12.72
N LEU A 244 -3.35 -23.69 13.04
CA LEU A 244 -3.07 -23.32 14.42
C LEU A 244 -4.35 -23.09 15.22
N LEU A 245 -5.44 -22.67 14.58
CA LEU A 245 -6.66 -22.27 15.27
C LEU A 245 -7.20 -23.37 16.22
N PRO A 246 -7.46 -24.61 15.80
CA PRO A 246 -7.87 -25.68 16.73
C PRO A 246 -6.76 -26.11 17.71
N MET A 247 -5.49 -25.94 17.35
CA MET A 247 -4.35 -26.37 18.17
C MET A 247 -4.15 -25.44 19.36
N THR A 248 -4.32 -24.13 19.17
CA THR A 248 -4.19 -23.10 20.21
C THR A 248 -5.55 -22.68 20.78
N ASP A 249 -6.62 -23.39 20.44
CA ASP A 249 -7.96 -23.11 20.93
C ASP A 249 -8.03 -23.35 22.45
N GLY A 250 -8.21 -22.28 23.21
CA GLY A 250 -8.19 -22.27 24.68
C GLY A 250 -6.87 -21.79 25.31
N ASP A 251 -5.81 -21.57 24.51
CA ASP A 251 -4.52 -21.06 25.01
C ASP A 251 -4.68 -19.60 25.48
N ALA A 252 -4.42 -19.34 26.76
CA ALA A 252 -4.61 -18.00 27.35
C ALA A 252 -3.68 -16.93 26.75
N ASP A 253 -2.50 -17.33 26.27
CA ASP A 253 -1.47 -16.46 25.72
C ASP A 253 -1.57 -16.25 24.19
N THR A 254 -2.48 -16.96 23.51
CA THR A 254 -2.57 -16.99 22.05
C THR A 254 -3.97 -16.65 21.58
N LEU A 255 -4.10 -15.62 20.74
CA LEU A 255 -5.38 -15.19 20.22
C LEU A 255 -5.37 -15.08 18.68
N LEU A 256 -6.00 -16.06 18.04
CA LEU A 256 -6.21 -16.09 16.59
C LEU A 256 -7.70 -15.83 16.31
N VAL A 257 -8.01 -14.68 15.70
CA VAL A 257 -9.39 -14.24 15.42
C VAL A 257 -9.67 -14.32 13.91
N PRO A 258 -10.17 -15.46 13.40
CA PRO A 258 -10.54 -15.58 12.00
C PRO A 258 -11.67 -14.62 11.63
N SER A 259 -11.57 -14.01 10.46
CA SER A 259 -12.68 -13.25 9.86
C SER A 259 -13.14 -13.93 8.58
N ARG A 260 -14.43 -14.25 8.43
CA ARG A 260 -14.97 -14.69 7.14
C ARG A 260 -14.81 -13.56 6.10
N GLY A 261 -14.05 -13.82 5.03
CA GLY A 261 -13.88 -12.86 3.93
C GLY A 261 -15.22 -12.51 3.25
N ALA A 262 -15.31 -11.29 2.71
CA ALA A 262 -16.50 -10.75 2.07
C ALA A 262 -16.72 -11.21 0.61
N ARG A 263 -15.75 -11.87 -0.04
CA ARG A 263 -15.84 -12.25 -1.47
C ARG A 263 -15.23 -13.63 -1.72
N GLY A 264 -16.01 -14.53 -2.33
CA GLY A 264 -15.52 -15.77 -2.96
C GLY A 264 -16.37 -17.01 -2.67
N ILE A 265 -16.85 -17.65 -3.73
CA ILE A 265 -17.33 -19.04 -3.76
C ILE A 265 -16.07 -19.93 -3.78
N GLY A 266 -16.00 -20.94 -2.90
CA GLY A 266 -14.81 -21.79 -2.68
C GLY A 266 -14.00 -21.40 -1.43
N ARG A 267 -14.64 -21.46 -0.26
CA ARG A 267 -14.09 -21.16 1.08
C ARG A 267 -13.68 -22.47 1.76
N ASP A 268 -12.41 -22.69 1.98
CA ASP A 268 -11.97 -23.95 2.60
C ASP A 268 -11.22 -23.72 3.90
N CYS A 269 -10.30 -22.75 3.99
CA CYS A 269 -9.35 -22.75 5.09
C CYS A 269 -9.94 -22.20 6.39
N THR A 270 -10.64 -21.05 6.33
CA THR A 270 -11.29 -20.49 7.52
C THR A 270 -12.42 -21.40 8.00
N GLU A 271 -13.21 -21.94 7.08
CA GLU A 271 -14.32 -22.83 7.39
C GLU A 271 -13.85 -24.15 8.00
N LYS A 272 -12.86 -24.82 7.39
CA LYS A 272 -12.25 -26.04 7.94
C LYS A 272 -11.69 -25.80 9.33
N ALA A 273 -10.99 -24.69 9.55
CA ALA A 273 -10.45 -24.36 10.87
C ALA A 273 -11.56 -24.20 11.93
N LEU A 274 -12.67 -23.52 11.59
CA LEU A 274 -13.83 -23.39 12.49
C LEU A 274 -14.51 -24.73 12.75
N ILE A 275 -14.65 -25.60 11.73
CA ILE A 275 -15.18 -26.95 11.88
C ILE A 275 -14.29 -27.79 12.82
N SER A 276 -12.97 -27.70 12.68
CA SER A 276 -12.03 -28.41 13.57
C SER A 276 -12.13 -27.94 15.02
N VAL A 277 -12.28 -26.63 15.27
CA VAL A 277 -12.54 -26.09 16.62
C VAL A 277 -13.88 -26.61 17.15
N ALA A 278 -14.93 -26.57 16.34
CA ALA A 278 -16.26 -27.05 16.73
C ALA A 278 -16.26 -28.54 17.10
N ALA A 279 -15.58 -29.37 16.31
CA ALA A 279 -15.38 -30.78 16.58
C ALA A 279 -14.60 -31.01 17.89
N LYS A 280 -13.51 -30.27 18.12
CA LYS A 280 -12.71 -30.33 19.36
C LYS A 280 -13.56 -29.98 20.60
N ARG A 281 -14.44 -28.99 20.49
CA ARG A 281 -15.29 -28.50 21.59
C ARG A 281 -16.61 -29.27 21.75
N GLY A 282 -16.99 -30.12 20.80
CA GLY A 282 -18.28 -30.83 20.82
C GLY A 282 -19.49 -29.90 20.61
N VAL A 283 -19.34 -28.85 19.80
CA VAL A 283 -20.37 -27.81 19.56
C VAL A 283 -20.64 -27.62 18.08
N HIS A 284 -21.68 -26.87 17.72
CA HIS A 284 -21.98 -26.54 16.34
C HIS A 284 -21.05 -25.45 15.80
N VAL A 285 -20.66 -25.55 14.52
CA VAL A 285 -19.76 -24.58 13.87
C VAL A 285 -20.30 -23.15 13.89
N GLU A 286 -21.62 -23.00 13.86
CA GLU A 286 -22.32 -21.71 13.97
C GLU A 286 -22.07 -21.03 15.31
N GLN A 287 -21.99 -21.80 16.40
CA GLN A 287 -21.73 -21.28 17.74
C GLN A 287 -20.29 -20.75 17.83
N VAL A 288 -19.32 -21.51 17.32
CA VAL A 288 -17.91 -21.11 17.23
C VAL A 288 -17.75 -19.86 16.35
N ALA A 289 -18.39 -19.85 15.17
CA ALA A 289 -18.34 -18.70 14.27
C ALA A 289 -18.97 -17.44 14.87
N ALA A 290 -20.03 -17.57 15.67
CA ALA A 290 -20.64 -16.45 16.38
C ALA A 290 -19.77 -15.93 17.53
N GLU A 291 -19.07 -16.81 18.25
CA GLU A 291 -18.11 -16.45 19.28
C GLU A 291 -16.93 -15.66 18.71
N TYR A 292 -16.25 -16.17 17.66
CA TYR A 292 -15.15 -15.46 17.02
C TYR A 292 -15.58 -14.13 16.41
N ARG A 293 -16.82 -14.02 15.93
CA ARG A 293 -17.38 -12.73 15.48
C ARG A 293 -17.51 -11.75 16.64
N ARG A 294 -18.05 -12.18 17.78
CA ARG A 294 -18.14 -11.35 18.99
C ARG A 294 -16.77 -10.94 19.51
N LEU A 295 -15.80 -11.87 19.52
CA LEU A 295 -14.41 -11.57 19.86
C LEU A 295 -13.78 -10.55 18.91
N ALA A 296 -14.07 -10.65 17.61
CA ALA A 296 -13.58 -9.72 16.60
C ALA A 296 -14.19 -8.33 16.77
N ASP A 297 -15.51 -8.23 16.94
CA ASP A 297 -16.21 -6.95 17.02
C ASP A 297 -16.01 -6.25 18.37
N GLY A 298 -15.79 -7.02 19.44
CA GLY A 298 -15.53 -6.50 20.79
C GLY A 298 -16.74 -5.81 21.44
N PRO A 299 -16.59 -5.28 22.67
CA PRO A 299 -17.69 -4.65 23.41
C PRO A 299 -18.27 -3.41 22.71
N SER A 300 -17.46 -2.68 21.95
CA SER A 300 -17.89 -1.50 21.21
C SER A 300 -18.59 -1.84 19.89
N GLY A 301 -18.63 -3.11 19.49
CA GLY A 301 -19.09 -3.53 18.17
C GLY A 301 -18.18 -3.06 17.02
N ASN A 302 -17.02 -2.49 17.33
CA ASN A 302 -16.06 -1.97 16.35
C ASN A 302 -14.78 -2.81 16.34
N ARG A 303 -14.70 -3.70 15.35
CA ARG A 303 -13.58 -4.64 15.22
C ARG A 303 -12.20 -4.03 15.13
N TYR A 304 -12.08 -2.80 14.68
CA TYR A 304 -10.78 -2.15 14.56
C TYR A 304 -10.32 -1.56 15.90
N VAL A 305 -11.25 -1.03 16.70
CA VAL A 305 -10.96 -0.65 18.10
C VAL A 305 -10.50 -1.91 18.83
N GLN A 306 -11.26 -3.00 18.72
CA GLN A 306 -10.93 -4.26 19.36
C GLN A 306 -9.60 -4.86 18.87
N MET A 307 -9.33 -4.82 17.56
CA MET A 307 -8.04 -5.23 16.99
C MET A 307 -6.88 -4.40 17.54
N ALA A 308 -7.05 -3.08 17.66
CA ALA A 308 -6.02 -2.22 18.22
C ALA A 308 -5.73 -2.54 19.70
N HIS A 309 -6.77 -2.80 20.50
CA HIS A 309 -6.61 -3.27 21.88
C HIS A 309 -5.85 -4.60 21.96
N TYR A 310 -6.24 -5.59 21.17
CA TYR A 310 -5.53 -6.88 21.18
C TYR A 310 -4.09 -6.76 20.71
N MET A 311 -3.80 -5.97 19.67
CA MET A 311 -2.44 -5.71 19.23
C MET A 311 -1.61 -5.04 20.32
N ALA A 312 -2.16 -4.03 21.01
CA ALA A 312 -1.46 -3.33 22.09
C ALA A 312 -1.13 -4.27 23.27
N ASN A 313 -2.02 -5.22 23.59
CA ASN A 313 -1.85 -6.19 24.67
C ASN A 313 -1.14 -7.50 24.25
N SER A 314 -0.52 -7.55 23.07
CA SER A 314 0.19 -8.75 22.58
C SER A 314 1.66 -8.49 22.29
N VAL A 315 2.54 -9.41 22.66
CA VAL A 315 3.98 -9.31 22.37
C VAL A 315 4.24 -9.36 20.87
N PHE A 316 3.73 -10.41 20.22
CA PHE A 316 3.91 -10.70 18.81
C PHE A 316 2.61 -10.60 18.02
N CYS A 317 2.67 -9.97 16.85
CA CYS A 317 1.55 -9.88 15.92
C CYS A 317 1.91 -10.56 14.62
N LEU A 318 1.18 -11.62 14.28
CA LEU A 318 1.41 -12.33 13.03
C LEU A 318 1.04 -11.45 11.83
N ALA A 319 1.99 -11.29 10.92
CA ALA A 319 1.85 -10.54 9.68
C ALA A 319 2.06 -11.48 8.48
N PRO A 320 1.16 -12.45 8.24
CA PRO A 320 1.26 -13.31 7.07
C PRO A 320 0.97 -12.56 5.79
N ALA A 321 1.65 -12.99 4.73
CA ALA A 321 1.43 -12.52 3.38
C ALA A 321 -0.08 -12.55 2.99
N GLY A 322 -0.46 -11.61 2.14
CA GLY A 322 -1.72 -11.63 1.40
C GLY A 322 -1.42 -11.53 -0.09
N ASP A 323 -2.04 -10.56 -0.77
CA ASP A 323 -1.64 -10.17 -2.13
C ASP A 323 -0.17 -9.73 -2.23
N THR A 324 0.41 -9.26 -1.10
CA THR A 324 1.80 -8.81 -0.93
C THR A 324 2.30 -9.23 0.46
N CYS A 325 3.63 -9.21 0.69
CA CYS A 325 4.20 -9.50 2.02
C CYS A 325 3.75 -8.50 3.10
N THR A 326 3.58 -7.22 2.76
CA THR A 326 3.10 -6.20 3.70
C THR A 326 1.60 -5.95 3.56
N SER A 327 0.95 -5.61 4.67
CA SER A 327 -0.45 -5.19 4.72
C SER A 327 -0.67 -4.16 5.82
N SER A 328 -1.87 -3.57 5.91
CA SER A 328 -2.24 -2.68 7.02
C SER A 328 -1.95 -3.27 8.39
N ARG A 329 -2.03 -4.61 8.55
CA ARG A 329 -1.72 -5.30 9.81
C ARG A 329 -0.27 -5.12 10.24
N PHE A 330 0.66 -5.22 9.29
CA PHE A 330 2.08 -5.03 9.58
C PHE A 330 2.31 -3.63 10.17
N TYR A 331 1.82 -2.59 9.51
CA TYR A 331 1.95 -1.21 9.99
C TYR A 331 1.12 -0.91 11.24
N SER A 332 -0.03 -1.58 11.42
CA SER A 332 -0.84 -1.47 12.65
C SER A 332 -0.16 -2.13 13.85
N ALA A 333 0.57 -3.22 13.65
CA ALA A 333 1.40 -3.84 14.69
C ALA A 333 2.50 -2.87 15.12
N LEU A 334 3.20 -2.24 14.17
CA LEU A 334 4.16 -1.16 14.47
C LEU A 334 3.50 0.00 15.23
N ALA A 335 2.30 0.42 14.82
CA ALA A 335 1.56 1.47 15.50
C ALA A 335 1.20 1.08 16.95
N ALA A 336 0.79 -0.16 17.19
CA ALA A 336 0.44 -0.68 18.52
C ALA A 336 1.65 -1.03 19.41
N GLY A 337 2.88 -1.01 18.86
CA GLY A 337 4.06 -1.51 19.56
C GLY A 337 4.21 -3.03 19.54
N CYS A 338 3.35 -3.76 18.82
CA CYS A 338 3.37 -5.20 18.69
C CYS A 338 4.46 -5.66 17.73
N ILE A 339 5.38 -6.55 18.17
CA ILE A 339 6.49 -7.02 17.34
C ILE A 339 5.92 -7.81 16.15
N PRO A 340 6.10 -7.36 14.90
CA PRO A 340 5.60 -8.08 13.75
C PRO A 340 6.35 -9.40 13.55
N VAL A 341 5.60 -10.49 13.41
CA VAL A 341 6.12 -11.79 12.97
C VAL A 341 5.75 -11.98 11.50
N VAL A 342 6.74 -11.80 10.65
CA VAL A 342 6.60 -11.75 9.21
C VAL A 342 6.63 -13.17 8.66
N LEU A 343 5.49 -13.60 8.10
CA LEU A 343 5.35 -14.89 7.41
C LEU A 343 5.27 -14.61 5.91
N CYS A 344 6.41 -14.23 5.34
CA CYS A 344 6.62 -13.99 3.91
C CYS A 344 8.11 -13.96 3.61
N ASP A 345 8.54 -14.68 2.58
CA ASP A 345 9.93 -14.65 2.16
C ASP A 345 10.23 -13.32 1.45
N GLY A 346 11.39 -12.73 1.76
CA GLY A 346 11.86 -11.51 1.08
C GLY A 346 11.00 -10.27 1.36
N LEU A 347 10.67 -10.02 2.62
CA LEU A 347 9.97 -8.79 3.03
C LEU A 347 10.68 -7.55 2.49
N LYS A 348 9.97 -6.80 1.63
CA LYS A 348 10.31 -5.42 1.27
C LYS A 348 9.20 -4.50 1.77
N ALA A 349 9.40 -3.96 2.97
CA ALA A 349 8.51 -2.96 3.55
C ALA A 349 8.91 -1.54 3.08
N ALA A 350 8.12 -0.53 3.44
CA ALA A 350 8.43 0.85 3.09
C ALA A 350 9.80 1.25 3.64
N PHE A 351 10.62 1.88 2.79
CA PHE A 351 11.97 2.31 3.15
C PHE A 351 12.87 1.15 3.62
N HIS A 352 12.68 -0.06 3.07
CA HIS A 352 13.42 -1.26 3.46
C HIS A 352 14.94 -1.09 3.46
N ASP A 353 15.48 -0.37 2.48
CA ASP A 353 16.92 -0.13 2.35
C ASP A 353 17.44 0.92 3.35
N LEU A 354 16.55 1.62 4.07
CA LEU A 354 16.85 2.73 4.99
C LEU A 354 16.46 2.42 6.44
N VAL A 355 15.71 1.35 6.68
CA VAL A 355 15.19 0.96 8.00
C VAL A 355 15.58 -0.48 8.30
N GLU A 356 16.35 -0.67 9.37
CA GLU A 356 16.81 -1.99 9.80
C GLU A 356 15.69 -2.77 10.50
N TYR A 357 14.76 -3.30 9.70
CA TYR A 357 13.59 -4.04 10.17
C TYR A 357 13.94 -5.27 11.02
N ARG A 358 15.10 -5.90 10.82
CA ARG A 358 15.49 -7.09 11.60
C ARG A 358 15.73 -6.76 13.07
N SER A 359 15.97 -5.49 13.39
CA SER A 359 16.17 -5.10 14.78
C SER A 359 14.87 -5.10 15.60
N PHE A 360 13.69 -5.08 14.96
CA PHE A 360 12.38 -4.97 15.62
C PHE A 360 11.26 -5.82 15.00
N THR A 361 11.61 -6.78 14.14
CA THR A 361 10.66 -7.75 13.56
C THR A 361 11.28 -9.14 13.63
N LEU A 362 10.42 -10.17 13.68
CA LEU A 362 10.84 -11.55 13.49
C LEU A 362 10.40 -12.01 12.11
N SER A 363 11.29 -12.63 11.35
CA SER A 363 10.90 -13.37 10.14
C SER A 363 10.88 -14.85 10.46
N TYR A 364 9.82 -15.53 10.05
CA TYR A 364 9.71 -16.98 10.20
C TYR A 364 9.74 -17.64 8.82
N ASP A 365 10.51 -18.72 8.72
CA ASP A 365 10.66 -19.46 7.47
C ASP A 365 9.32 -20.07 7.06
N THR A 366 8.85 -19.70 5.87
CA THR A 366 7.56 -20.17 5.37
C THR A 366 7.58 -21.65 5.04
N THR A 367 8.73 -22.25 4.72
CA THR A 367 8.87 -23.68 4.48
C THR A 367 8.68 -24.47 5.77
N VAL A 368 9.31 -24.05 6.87
CA VAL A 368 9.13 -24.65 8.20
C VAL A 368 7.68 -24.50 8.67
N LEU A 369 7.04 -23.36 8.40
CA LEU A 369 5.61 -23.18 8.67
C LEU A 369 4.75 -24.17 7.86
N MET A 370 5.10 -24.43 6.59
CA MET A 370 4.39 -25.38 5.74
C MET A 370 4.53 -26.80 6.27
N ASP A 371 5.69 -27.17 6.79
CA ASP A 371 5.93 -28.52 7.33
C ASP A 371 5.23 -28.71 8.68
N ASN A 372 5.45 -27.81 9.64
CA ASN A 372 4.86 -27.88 10.98
C ASN A 372 4.42 -26.49 11.48
N PRO A 373 3.12 -26.14 11.44
CA PRO A 373 2.68 -24.81 11.85
C PRO A 373 2.89 -24.56 13.35
N MET A 374 2.81 -25.60 14.21
CA MET A 374 3.02 -25.45 15.65
C MET A 374 4.43 -25.04 16.01
N SER A 375 5.42 -25.36 15.16
CA SER A 375 6.81 -24.92 15.37
C SER A 375 6.93 -23.39 15.45
N LEU A 376 6.01 -22.65 14.81
CA LEU A 376 5.94 -21.19 14.95
C LEU A 376 5.64 -20.80 16.41
N MET A 377 4.67 -21.46 17.05
CA MET A 377 4.28 -21.15 18.43
C MET A 377 5.41 -21.51 19.40
N ASP A 378 6.06 -22.66 19.18
CA ASP A 378 7.21 -23.10 19.99
C ASP A 378 8.38 -22.11 19.86
N ALA A 379 8.69 -21.67 18.64
CA ALA A 379 9.73 -20.68 18.37
C ALA A 379 9.42 -19.34 19.05
N LEU A 380 8.16 -18.87 19.02
CA LEU A 380 7.77 -17.62 19.65
C LEU A 380 7.80 -17.69 21.18
N ARG A 381 7.43 -18.84 21.78
CA ARG A 381 7.53 -19.09 23.23
C ARG A 381 8.99 -19.20 23.69
N ALA A 382 9.87 -19.67 22.82
CA ALA A 382 11.30 -19.80 23.11
C ALA A 382 12.09 -18.48 23.02
N VAL A 383 11.50 -17.38 22.53
CA VAL A 383 12.20 -16.09 22.43
C VAL A 383 12.49 -15.54 23.85
N PRO A 384 13.77 -15.28 24.19
CA PRO A 384 14.12 -14.75 25.51
C PRO A 384 13.47 -13.39 25.80
N ALA A 385 13.12 -13.15 27.07
CA ALA A 385 12.43 -11.93 27.48
C ALA A 385 13.26 -10.65 27.28
N ASP A 386 14.59 -10.74 27.41
CA ASP A 386 15.52 -9.65 27.11
C ASP A 386 15.57 -9.31 25.62
N GLU A 387 15.52 -10.33 24.76
CA GLU A 387 15.44 -10.16 23.30
C GLU A 387 14.09 -9.54 22.88
N ILE A 388 12.98 -9.96 23.50
CA ILE A 388 11.67 -9.30 23.34
C ILE A 388 11.77 -7.82 23.72
N ARG A 389 12.31 -7.50 24.90
CA ARG A 389 12.48 -6.10 25.34
C ARG A 389 13.38 -5.29 24.40
N ARG A 390 14.45 -5.91 23.86
CA ARG A 390 15.33 -5.29 22.87
C ARG A 390 14.57 -4.93 21.60
N MET A 391 13.80 -5.88 21.05
CA MET A 391 12.97 -5.65 19.87
C MET A 391 11.88 -4.61 20.11
N GLN A 392 11.22 -4.61 21.27
CA GLN A 392 10.22 -3.60 21.61
C GLN A 392 10.82 -2.19 21.66
N ARG A 393 12.00 -2.01 22.29
CA ARG A 393 12.70 -0.71 22.27
C ARG A 393 13.05 -0.27 20.85
N ALA A 394 13.68 -1.16 20.09
CA ALA A 394 14.03 -0.88 18.70
C ALA A 394 12.79 -0.54 17.84
N LEU A 395 11.65 -1.19 18.08
CA LEU A 395 10.39 -0.89 17.42
C LEU A 395 9.99 0.56 17.70
N VAL A 396 9.93 0.93 18.97
CA VAL A 396 9.52 2.28 19.43
C VAL A 396 10.40 3.35 18.80
N GLU A 397 11.72 3.13 18.81
CA GLU A 397 12.73 4.04 18.25
C GLU A 397 12.66 4.19 16.72
N ASN A 398 12.04 3.25 16.00
CA ASN A 398 11.96 3.27 14.54
C ASN A 398 10.54 3.51 13.99
N ARG A 399 9.53 3.68 14.84
CA ARG A 399 8.14 3.94 14.39
C ARG A 399 8.02 5.20 13.53
N ASP A 400 8.66 6.28 13.94
CA ASP A 400 8.69 7.58 13.25
C ASP A 400 9.56 7.60 11.97
N ARG A 401 10.30 6.53 11.68
CA ARG A 401 10.99 6.31 10.39
C ARG A 401 10.09 5.71 9.32
N VAL A 402 8.96 5.12 9.71
CA VAL A 402 8.08 4.36 8.82
C VAL A 402 6.66 4.94 8.79
N LEU A 403 6.13 5.33 9.95
CA LEU A 403 4.76 5.80 10.11
C LEU A 403 4.71 7.32 10.05
N PHE A 404 4.04 7.86 9.02
CA PHE A 404 3.82 9.29 8.85
C PHE A 404 2.99 9.91 9.99
N GLN A 405 2.30 9.12 10.80
CA GLN A 405 1.49 9.60 11.91
C GLN A 405 2.28 9.83 13.21
N VAL A 406 3.53 9.39 13.29
CA VAL A 406 4.31 9.39 14.54
C VAL A 406 5.37 10.50 14.54
N GLY A 407 5.60 11.12 15.70
CA GLY A 407 6.63 12.14 15.90
C GLY A 407 6.38 13.43 15.12
N ASP A 408 7.45 14.19 14.88
CA ASP A 408 7.44 15.39 14.01
C ASP A 408 7.42 15.04 12.51
N GLY A 409 7.78 13.80 12.16
CA GLY A 409 7.81 13.26 10.82
C GLY A 409 9.08 13.57 10.03
N GLN A 410 10.10 14.20 10.63
CA GLN A 410 11.34 14.53 9.91
C GLN A 410 12.04 13.26 9.39
N ARG A 411 12.16 12.21 10.22
CA ARG A 411 12.86 10.98 9.83
C ARG A 411 12.15 10.20 8.72
N VAL A 412 10.82 10.11 8.74
CA VAL A 412 10.06 9.48 7.64
C VAL A 412 10.04 10.34 6.37
N VAL A 413 10.05 11.67 6.48
CA VAL A 413 10.22 12.58 5.33
C VAL A 413 11.62 12.44 4.74
N ALA A 414 12.66 12.34 5.55
CA ALA A 414 14.02 12.07 5.09
C ALA A 414 14.08 10.76 4.29
N ASN A 415 13.48 9.69 4.82
CA ASN A 415 13.40 8.39 4.13
C ASN A 415 12.63 8.48 2.80
N LEU A 416 11.49 9.19 2.79
CA LEU A 416 10.72 9.46 1.57
C LEU A 416 11.58 10.19 0.52
N LEU A 417 12.31 11.24 0.92
CA LEU A 417 13.16 12.01 0.02
C LEU A 417 14.38 11.21 -0.45
N SER A 418 14.94 10.33 0.37
CA SER A 418 16.00 9.40 -0.05
C SER A 418 15.53 8.43 -1.14
N GLU A 419 14.30 7.91 -1.05
CA GLU A 419 13.69 7.12 -2.14
C GLU A 419 13.53 7.95 -3.42
N VAL A 420 13.12 9.20 -3.29
CA VAL A 420 13.03 10.14 -4.41
C VAL A 420 14.41 10.39 -5.03
N ALA A 421 15.44 10.60 -4.22
CA ALA A 421 16.83 10.76 -4.67
C ALA A 421 17.29 9.53 -5.46
N MET A 422 17.06 8.32 -4.93
CA MET A 422 17.40 7.06 -5.60
C MET A 422 16.70 6.94 -6.96
N CYS A 423 15.42 7.31 -7.05
CA CYS A 423 14.69 7.35 -8.32
C CYS A 423 15.27 8.35 -9.33
N LEU A 424 15.71 9.52 -8.87
CA LEU A 424 16.38 10.52 -9.71
C LEU A 424 17.74 10.03 -10.22
N HIS A 425 18.53 9.35 -9.37
CA HIS A 425 19.81 8.77 -9.77
C HIS A 425 19.66 7.66 -10.79
N ARG A 426 18.74 6.70 -10.57
CA ARG A 426 18.45 5.62 -11.53
C ARG A 426 17.99 6.15 -12.89
N SER A 427 17.28 7.28 -12.88
CA SER A 427 16.82 7.95 -14.10
C SER A 427 17.96 8.60 -14.91
N ARG A 428 19.14 8.83 -14.31
CA ARG A 428 20.33 9.42 -14.95
C ARG A 428 21.36 8.38 -15.39
N ALA A 429 21.35 7.18 -14.82
CA ALA A 429 22.26 6.12 -15.22
C ALA A 429 22.00 5.72 -16.69
N PRO A 430 23.04 5.56 -17.53
CA PRO A 430 22.87 5.02 -18.88
C PRO A 430 22.21 3.63 -18.77
N ALA A 431 21.20 3.38 -19.61
CA ALA A 431 20.54 2.08 -19.63
C ALA A 431 21.59 1.00 -19.95
N TYR A 432 21.73 0.01 -19.06
CA TYR A 432 22.51 -1.19 -19.36
C TYR A 432 21.86 -1.89 -20.56
N LYS A 433 22.51 -1.83 -21.73
CA LYS A 433 22.17 -2.65 -22.89
C LYS A 433 22.92 -3.98 -22.70
N PRO A 434 22.23 -5.12 -22.48
CA PRO A 434 22.90 -6.40 -22.63
C PRO A 434 23.34 -6.57 -24.09
N ASP A 435 24.57 -7.05 -24.30
CA ASP A 435 25.11 -7.28 -25.63
C ASP A 435 24.17 -8.19 -26.45
N GLY A 436 23.73 -7.71 -27.61
CA GLY A 436 22.95 -8.50 -28.57
C GLY A 436 21.46 -8.17 -28.72
N ALA A 437 20.90 -7.18 -28.02
CA ALA A 437 19.51 -6.75 -28.26
C ALA A 437 19.42 -5.77 -29.46
N SER A 438 18.92 -6.23 -30.60
CA SER A 438 18.68 -5.42 -31.80
C SER A 438 17.59 -4.36 -31.56
N ASP A 439 17.88 -3.10 -31.90
CA ASP A 439 16.93 -1.99 -31.87
C ASP A 439 15.82 -2.20 -32.92
N LYS A 440 14.60 -2.56 -32.49
CA LYS A 440 13.38 -2.28 -33.24
C LYS A 440 12.55 -1.27 -32.44
N PRO A 441 12.29 -0.05 -32.96
CA PRO A 441 11.35 0.88 -32.35
C PRO A 441 9.96 0.26 -32.31
N SER A 442 9.23 0.40 -31.20
CA SER A 442 7.81 0.09 -31.19
C SER A 442 7.08 1.17 -31.98
N GLU A 443 6.26 0.76 -32.94
CA GLU A 443 5.51 1.56 -33.92
C GLU A 443 4.36 2.41 -33.31
N TYR A 444 4.57 2.97 -32.12
CA TYR A 444 3.64 3.88 -31.43
C TYR A 444 4.35 5.12 -30.85
N ASP A 445 5.44 5.54 -31.49
CA ASP A 445 6.08 6.83 -31.27
C ASP A 445 5.89 7.70 -32.52
N ASP A 446 4.94 8.62 -32.45
CA ASP A 446 4.80 9.84 -33.27
C ASP A 446 3.68 10.70 -32.62
N ALA A 447 3.70 12.03 -32.53
CA ALA A 447 4.61 13.05 -32.99
C ALA A 447 4.35 14.35 -32.16
N SER A 448 5.18 15.37 -32.38
CA SER A 448 5.12 16.78 -31.92
C SER A 448 5.96 17.16 -30.68
N THR A 449 7.27 17.13 -30.86
CA THR A 449 8.12 18.24 -30.45
C THR A 449 8.23 19.21 -31.63
N ALA A 450 7.61 20.38 -31.53
CA ALA A 450 7.92 21.51 -32.37
C ALA A 450 8.10 22.74 -31.47
N ASP A 451 9.26 23.38 -31.64
CA ASP A 451 9.61 24.67 -31.04
C ASP A 451 8.59 25.74 -31.38
N ALA A 452 8.27 26.58 -30.40
CA ALA A 452 7.56 27.83 -30.63
C ALA A 452 8.14 28.92 -29.73
N GLN A 453 8.77 29.91 -30.36
CA GLN A 453 9.07 31.22 -29.77
C GLN A 453 7.77 32.03 -29.56
N PRO A 454 7.75 33.00 -28.63
CA PRO A 454 6.51 33.62 -28.18
C PRO A 454 6.12 34.81 -29.06
N SER A 455 4.86 34.83 -29.52
CA SER A 455 4.21 36.04 -30.04
C SER A 455 3.28 36.63 -28.98
N THR A 456 3.38 37.94 -28.85
CA THR A 456 2.60 38.83 -27.98
C THR A 456 1.17 38.97 -28.49
N GLU A 457 0.18 38.59 -27.66
CA GLU A 457 -1.18 39.15 -27.67
C GLU A 457 -1.92 38.60 -26.43
N ALA A 458 -1.79 39.31 -25.32
CA ALA A 458 -2.52 39.04 -24.09
C ALA A 458 -3.63 40.10 -23.97
N HIS A 459 -4.89 39.66 -23.92
CA HIS A 459 -5.89 40.07 -22.91
C HIS A 459 -7.36 39.69 -23.22
N SER A 460 -7.70 38.94 -24.27
CA SER A 460 -9.08 38.41 -24.48
C SER A 460 -9.25 36.89 -24.37
N SER A 461 -8.17 36.12 -24.14
CA SER A 461 -8.20 34.65 -24.30
C SER A 461 -8.56 33.84 -23.04
N ALA A 462 -8.71 34.48 -21.87
CA ALA A 462 -8.88 33.75 -20.61
C ALA A 462 -10.29 33.17 -20.42
N GLU A 463 -11.33 33.89 -20.82
CA GLU A 463 -12.73 33.43 -20.70
C GLU A 463 -13.07 32.39 -21.78
N HIS A 464 -12.57 32.55 -23.00
CA HIS A 464 -12.75 31.57 -24.08
C HIS A 464 -12.15 30.19 -23.72
N THR A 465 -11.02 30.18 -23.00
CA THR A 465 -10.40 28.93 -22.53
C THR A 465 -11.17 28.22 -21.42
N LEU A 466 -11.96 28.93 -20.60
CA LEU A 466 -12.74 28.33 -19.52
C LEU A 466 -13.97 27.59 -20.06
N GLU A 467 -14.64 28.16 -21.07
CA GLU A 467 -15.78 27.56 -21.76
C GLU A 467 -15.36 26.30 -22.54
N GLU A 468 -14.22 26.37 -23.23
CA GLU A 468 -13.61 25.21 -23.91
C GLU A 468 -13.17 24.12 -22.94
N LEU A 469 -12.65 24.50 -21.76
CA LEU A 469 -12.33 23.56 -20.68
C LEU A 469 -13.59 22.89 -20.13
N ARG A 470 -14.68 23.64 -19.89
CA ARG A 470 -15.97 23.08 -19.46
C ARG A 470 -16.53 22.09 -20.50
N ALA A 471 -16.48 22.44 -21.78
CA ALA A 471 -16.92 21.56 -22.86
C ALA A 471 -16.03 20.31 -22.99
N ALA A 472 -14.72 20.43 -22.77
CA ALA A 472 -13.81 19.28 -22.76
C ALA A 472 -14.03 18.37 -21.53
N VAL A 473 -14.30 18.95 -20.36
CA VAL A 473 -14.69 18.21 -19.15
C VAL A 473 -15.98 17.44 -19.41
N GLN A 474 -17.00 18.09 -19.96
CA GLN A 474 -18.28 17.47 -20.24
C GLN A 474 -18.16 16.30 -21.23
N ARG A 475 -17.38 16.46 -22.31
CA ARG A 475 -17.09 15.37 -23.26
C ARG A 475 -16.35 14.20 -22.59
N LEU A 476 -15.42 14.47 -21.68
CA LEU A 476 -14.69 13.43 -20.96
C LEU A 476 -15.56 12.72 -19.92
N GLU A 477 -16.45 13.44 -19.25
CA GLU A 477 -17.45 12.89 -18.33
C GLU A 477 -18.44 11.99 -19.08
N GLU A 478 -18.90 12.41 -20.26
CA GLU A 478 -19.74 11.60 -21.16
C GLU A 478 -19.00 10.34 -21.64
N GLN A 479 -17.74 10.46 -22.07
CA GLN A 479 -16.92 9.31 -22.48
C GLN A 479 -16.68 8.33 -21.32
N GLN A 480 -16.49 8.85 -20.10
CA GLN A 480 -16.33 8.02 -18.91
C GLN A 480 -17.65 7.34 -18.53
N ALA A 481 -18.79 8.02 -18.62
CA ALA A 481 -20.11 7.45 -18.40
C ALA A 481 -20.43 6.35 -19.42
N VAL A 482 -20.10 6.57 -20.70
CA VAL A 482 -20.25 5.57 -21.78
C VAL A 482 -19.35 4.36 -21.55
N MET A 483 -18.10 4.56 -21.12
CA MET A 483 -17.17 3.47 -20.80
C MET A 483 -17.67 2.64 -19.61
N LEU A 484 -18.14 3.28 -18.55
CA LEU A 484 -18.71 2.59 -17.38
C LEU A 484 -19.99 1.83 -17.74
N ASN A 485 -20.86 2.41 -18.56
CA ASN A 485 -22.06 1.74 -19.09
C ASN A 485 -21.71 0.55 -20.00
N THR A 486 -20.68 0.67 -20.82
CA THR A 486 -20.21 -0.42 -21.70
C THR A 486 -19.65 -1.58 -20.89
N ILE A 487 -18.85 -1.29 -19.85
CA ILE A 487 -18.37 -2.29 -18.90
C ILE A 487 -19.56 -2.96 -18.18
N GLY A 488 -20.60 -2.20 -17.81
CA GLY A 488 -21.83 -2.73 -17.22
C GLY A 488 -22.60 -3.67 -18.16
N ARG A 489 -22.74 -3.34 -19.44
CA ARG A 489 -23.41 -4.20 -20.44
C ARG A 489 -22.63 -5.49 -20.73
N LEU A 490 -21.30 -5.41 -20.77
CA LEU A 490 -20.44 -6.58 -20.96
C LEU A 490 -20.46 -7.51 -19.74
N ALA A 491 -20.53 -6.97 -18.53
CA ALA A 491 -20.70 -7.75 -17.30
C ALA A 491 -22.11 -8.38 -17.17
N GLY A 492 -23.16 -7.66 -17.60
CA GLY A 492 -24.55 -8.15 -17.58
C GLY A 492 -24.81 -9.29 -18.57
N ARG A 493 -24.11 -9.33 -19.72
CA ARG A 493 -24.21 -10.45 -20.68
C ARG A 493 -23.58 -11.75 -20.19
N ALA A 494 -22.67 -11.71 -19.21
CA ALA A 494 -22.08 -12.89 -18.59
C ALA A 494 -22.91 -13.49 -17.43
N GLY A 495 -23.99 -12.81 -17.01
CA GLY A 495 -24.82 -13.19 -15.85
C GLY A 495 -26.26 -13.61 -16.17
N GLY A 496 -26.64 -13.72 -17.44
CA GLY A 496 -28.01 -14.02 -17.86
C GLY A 496 -28.15 -15.38 -18.53
N GLY A 497 -28.37 -16.43 -17.74
CA GLY A 497 -28.78 -17.75 -18.24
C GLY A 497 -29.11 -18.70 -17.10
N ARG A 498 -30.39 -18.82 -16.73
CA ARG A 498 -30.90 -19.92 -15.91
C ARG A 498 -31.80 -20.81 -16.78
N GLY A 499 -31.58 -22.13 -16.68
CA GLY A 499 -32.62 -23.14 -16.81
C GLY A 499 -32.41 -24.18 -17.91
N SER A 500 -31.72 -25.29 -17.61
CA SER A 500 -32.27 -26.65 -17.73
C SER A 500 -31.31 -27.70 -17.17
N GLU A 501 -31.91 -28.79 -16.71
CA GLU A 501 -31.36 -29.99 -16.08
C GLU A 501 -30.27 -30.78 -16.85
N ARG A 502 -29.62 -31.66 -16.07
CA ARG A 502 -29.05 -32.99 -16.37
C ARG A 502 -27.60 -33.11 -16.85
N ASP A 503 -26.88 -33.93 -16.07
CA ASP A 503 -25.81 -34.88 -16.37
C ASP A 503 -24.79 -34.57 -17.47
N GLY A 504 -23.52 -34.62 -17.07
CA GLY A 504 -22.42 -34.71 -18.01
C GLY A 504 -21.06 -34.49 -17.36
N HIS A 505 -20.44 -35.58 -16.92
CA HIS A 505 -18.99 -35.64 -16.70
C HIS A 505 -18.24 -34.97 -17.87
N ARG A 506 -17.40 -33.97 -17.57
CA ARG A 506 -16.18 -33.75 -18.34
C ARG A 506 -15.15 -32.99 -17.51
N ALA A 507 -14.11 -33.74 -17.15
CA ALA A 507 -12.84 -33.23 -16.67
C ALA A 507 -12.26 -32.25 -17.70
N LEU A 508 -11.85 -31.07 -17.22
CA LEU A 508 -10.88 -30.23 -17.91
C LEU A 508 -9.77 -29.92 -16.91
N ALA A 509 -8.79 -30.82 -16.90
CA ALA A 509 -7.46 -30.54 -16.41
C ALA A 509 -6.94 -29.27 -17.09
N ARG A 510 -6.60 -28.25 -16.30
CA ARG A 510 -5.67 -27.21 -16.72
C ARG A 510 -4.47 -27.25 -15.81
N GLN A 511 -3.36 -27.57 -16.46
CA GLN A 511 -2.04 -27.85 -15.94
C GLN A 511 -1.59 -26.82 -14.90
N ASP A 512 -1.23 -27.34 -13.73
CA ASP A 512 -0.26 -26.75 -12.82
C ASP A 512 1.06 -26.57 -13.59
N GLN A 513 1.50 -25.33 -13.78
CA GLN A 513 2.90 -25.03 -14.05
C GLN A 513 3.46 -24.27 -12.85
N PRO A 514 4.55 -24.78 -12.21
CA PRO A 514 5.21 -24.06 -11.14
C PRO A 514 5.96 -22.85 -11.71
N CYS A 515 5.83 -21.71 -11.05
CA CYS A 515 6.72 -20.56 -11.26
C CYS A 515 8.14 -20.94 -10.79
N ALA A 516 8.97 -21.42 -11.71
CA ALA A 516 10.41 -21.46 -11.53
C ALA A 516 10.97 -20.05 -11.74
N LEU A 517 11.22 -19.32 -10.66
CA LEU A 517 12.13 -18.17 -10.67
C LEU A 517 13.50 -18.66 -10.24
N ALA A 518 14.45 -18.60 -11.18
CA ALA A 518 15.86 -18.81 -10.91
C ALA A 518 16.33 -17.77 -9.89
N LEU A 519 16.53 -18.20 -8.64
CA LEU A 519 17.16 -17.42 -7.59
C LEU A 519 18.65 -17.75 -7.59
N SER A 520 19.49 -16.77 -7.91
CA SER A 520 20.86 -16.76 -7.40
C SER A 520 20.77 -16.57 -5.89
N ALA A 521 21.31 -17.53 -5.14
CA ALA A 521 21.25 -17.57 -3.68
C ALA A 521 22.04 -16.40 -3.07
N PRO A 522 21.45 -15.60 -2.16
CA PRO A 522 22.22 -14.85 -1.18
C PRO A 522 22.52 -15.73 0.04
N GLU A 523 23.64 -15.46 0.68
CA GLU A 523 24.28 -16.27 1.73
C GLU A 523 23.35 -16.74 2.85
N ARG A 524 23.44 -18.05 3.15
CA ARG A 524 22.76 -18.73 4.25
C ARG A 524 23.29 -18.20 5.60
N ALA A 525 22.40 -17.68 6.44
CA ALA A 525 22.65 -17.59 7.87
C ALA A 525 21.95 -18.79 8.54
N VAL A 526 22.77 -19.70 9.02
CA VAL A 526 22.41 -20.93 9.74
C VAL A 526 21.98 -20.57 11.15
N TRP A 527 20.82 -21.08 11.59
CA TRP A 527 20.44 -21.12 13.00
C TRP A 527 21.52 -21.88 13.79
N PRO A 528 22.04 -21.38 14.93
CA PRO A 528 22.87 -22.21 15.78
C PRO A 528 21.99 -23.30 16.40
N ALA A 529 22.06 -24.50 15.81
CA ALA A 529 21.63 -25.72 16.45
C ALA A 529 22.53 -25.97 17.68
N THR A 530 21.87 -26.05 18.83
CA THR A 530 22.23 -26.79 20.04
C THR A 530 23.59 -26.52 20.73
N ALA A 531 23.50 -26.14 22.01
CA ALA A 531 24.35 -26.70 23.05
C ALA A 531 23.45 -27.09 24.24
N ARG A 532 23.26 -28.42 24.34
CA ARG A 532 22.73 -29.29 25.42
C ARG A 532 21.86 -28.70 26.53
#